data_AF-A0A2S8ZU60-F1
#
_entry.id   AF-A0A2S8ZU60-F1
#
_cell.length_a   1.000
_cell.length_b   1.000
_cell.length_c   1.000
_cell.angle_alpha   90.00
_cell.angle_beta   90.00
_cell.angle_gamma   90.00
#
_symmetry.space_group_name_H-M   'P 1'
#
loop_
_entity.id
_entity.type
_entity.pdbx_description
1 polymer ?
#
loop_
_entity_poly.entity_id
_entity_poly.type
_entity_poly.pdbx_seq_one_letter_code
_entity_poly.pdbx_strand_id
1 'polypeptide(L)'
;MVAIGVAVLGRPGANRSPIERKEKIASLVSKQEVLCERLNGMAPESLGDFLRLDVLREVLDRRVGQVGRYERAVYGEAFKVLVEEGFDVPNMEQCWRAE
;
A
#
# COMPACT_ATOMS: atom_id res chain seq x y z
N MET A 1 10.37 -0.89 -0.68
CA MET A 1 10.98 0.37 -0.18
C MET A 1 11.08 1.50 -1.22
N VAL A 2 10.58 1.32 -2.46
CA VAL A 2 10.67 2.36 -3.51
C VAL A 2 9.44 3.30 -3.53
N ALA A 3 8.24 2.79 -3.22
CA ALA A 3 6.99 3.56 -3.31
C ALA A 3 6.95 4.82 -2.45
N ILE A 4 7.28 4.72 -1.15
CA ILE A 4 7.36 5.88 -0.25
C ILE A 4 8.45 6.85 -0.71
N GLY A 5 9.59 6.32 -1.18
CA GLY A 5 10.68 7.14 -1.73
C GLY A 5 10.21 7.96 -2.94
N VAL A 6 9.49 7.36 -3.87
CA VAL A 6 8.90 8.05 -5.03
C VAL A 6 7.80 9.03 -4.60
N ALA A 7 6.94 8.63 -3.65
CA ALA A 7 5.87 9.46 -3.14
C ALA A 7 6.40 10.72 -2.43
N VAL A 8 7.55 10.64 -1.75
CA VAL A 8 8.18 11.73 -1.00
C VAL A 8 9.16 12.54 -1.85
N LEU A 9 10.12 11.88 -2.49
CA LEU A 9 11.21 12.53 -3.23
C LEU A 9 10.80 12.91 -4.66
N GLY A 10 9.79 12.23 -5.21
CA GLY A 10 9.46 12.28 -6.63
C GLY A 10 10.20 11.21 -7.43
N ARG A 11 9.84 11.07 -8.70
CA ARG A 11 10.59 10.20 -9.63
C ARG A 11 12.00 10.77 -9.85
N PRO A 12 13.02 9.95 -10.18
CA PRO A 12 14.34 10.46 -10.53
C PRO A 12 14.26 11.60 -11.55
N GLY A 13 14.84 12.76 -11.23
CA GLY A 13 14.72 14.00 -12.02
C GLY A 13 13.68 15.00 -11.52
N ALA A 14 12.77 14.61 -10.63
CA ALA A 14 11.89 15.54 -9.93
C ALA A 14 12.63 16.20 -8.76
N ASN A 15 13.04 17.46 -8.92
CA ASN A 15 13.70 18.22 -7.86
C ASN A 15 12.67 18.87 -6.93
N ARG A 16 12.14 18.10 -5.99
CA ARG A 16 11.32 18.65 -4.89
C ARG A 16 12.21 19.34 -3.87
N SER A 17 11.80 20.53 -3.45
CA SER A 17 12.46 21.29 -2.40
C SER A 17 12.41 20.55 -1.05
N PRO A 18 13.31 20.85 -0.10
CA PRO A 18 13.26 20.29 1.25
C PRO A 18 11.92 20.50 1.96
N ILE A 19 11.25 21.65 1.71
CA ILE A 19 9.97 22.01 2.31
C ILE A 19 8.86 21.10 1.78
N GLU A 20 8.74 20.96 0.45
CA GLU A 20 7.75 20.09 -0.18
C GLU A 20 7.90 18.63 0.25
N ARG A 21 9.14 18.14 0.38
CA ARG A 21 9.39 16.78 0.88
C ARG A 21 8.89 16.60 2.31
N LYS A 22 9.13 17.59 3.18
CA LYS A 22 8.69 17.56 4.58
C LYS A 22 7.17 17.55 4.68
N GLU A 23 6.49 18.39 3.89
CA GLU A 23 5.02 18.44 3.82
C GLU A 23 4.44 17.12 3.30
N LYS A 24 5.05 16.52 2.27
CA LYS A 24 4.62 15.23 1.74
C LYS A 24 4.77 14.10 2.75
N ILE A 25 5.88 14.05 3.48
CA ILE A 25 6.07 13.06 4.56
C ILE A 25 4.99 13.25 5.63
N ALA A 26 4.80 14.49 6.12
CA ALA A 26 3.80 14.77 7.15
C ALA A 26 2.38 14.37 6.71
N SER A 27 2.03 14.66 5.46
CA SER A 27 0.74 14.26 4.89
C SER A 27 0.59 12.74 4.77
N LEU A 28 1.63 12.02 4.34
CA LEU A 28 1.60 10.56 4.25
C LEU A 28 1.45 9.90 5.62
N VAL A 29 2.18 10.40 6.62
CA VAL A 29 2.08 9.91 8.00
C VAL A 29 0.67 10.10 8.53
N SER A 30 0.12 11.30 8.42
CA SER A 30 -1.26 11.58 8.88
C SER A 30 -2.30 10.69 8.18
N LYS A 31 -2.18 10.46 6.87
CA LYS A 31 -3.09 9.57 6.15
C LYS A 31 -2.97 8.10 6.57
N GLN A 32 -1.74 7.64 6.82
CA GLN A 32 -1.50 6.29 7.32
C GLN A 32 -2.04 6.12 8.74
N GLU A 33 -1.92 7.14 9.60
CA GLU A 33 -2.50 7.15 10.94
C GLU A 33 -4.03 7.03 10.89
N VAL A 34 -4.69 7.82 10.03
CA VAL A 34 -6.14 7.72 9.81
C VAL A 34 -6.57 6.32 9.35
N LEU A 35 -5.82 5.70 8.44
CA LEU A 35 -6.09 4.32 8.04
C LEU A 35 -5.94 3.36 9.23
N CYS A 36 -4.87 3.48 10.01
CA CYS A 36 -4.66 2.62 11.18
C CYS A 36 -5.75 2.79 12.24
N GLU A 37 -6.18 4.02 12.53
CA GLU A 37 -7.31 4.29 13.42
C GLU A 37 -8.60 3.65 12.90
N ARG A 38 -8.87 3.78 11.58
CA ARG A 38 -10.01 3.13 10.94
C ARG A 38 -9.98 1.61 11.14
N LEU A 39 -8.83 0.98 10.89
CA LEU A 39 -8.67 -0.47 11.02
C LEU A 39 -8.79 -0.94 12.48
N ASN A 40 -8.24 -0.19 13.42
CA ASN A 40 -8.34 -0.50 14.86
C ASN A 40 -9.77 -0.36 15.39
N GLY A 41 -10.60 0.48 14.77
CA GLY A 41 -12.01 0.65 15.11
C GLY A 41 -12.96 -0.34 14.42
N MET A 42 -12.49 -1.16 13.47
CA MET A 42 -13.33 -2.12 12.77
C MET A 42 -13.60 -3.38 13.60
N ALA A 43 -14.83 -3.90 13.50
CA ALA A 43 -15.13 -5.25 13.96
C ALA A 43 -14.38 -6.30 13.11
N PRO A 44 -14.10 -7.50 13.64
CA PRO A 44 -13.35 -8.54 12.93
C PRO A 44 -13.91 -8.88 11.54
N GLU A 45 -15.24 -8.90 11.39
CA GLU A 45 -15.92 -9.19 10.13
C GLU A 45 -15.67 -8.08 9.10
N SER A 46 -15.87 -6.83 9.50
CA SER A 46 -15.61 -5.66 8.64
C SER A 46 -14.12 -5.50 8.31
N LEU A 47 -13.24 -5.88 9.23
CA LEU A 47 -11.80 -5.93 8.97
C LEU A 47 -11.46 -7.01 7.94
N GLY A 48 -12.09 -8.18 8.01
CA GLY A 48 -11.97 -9.22 7.00
C GLY A 48 -12.42 -8.74 5.62
N ASP A 49 -13.58 -8.09 5.55
CA ASP A 49 -14.13 -7.50 4.33
C ASP A 49 -13.23 -6.41 3.75
N PHE A 50 -12.59 -5.62 4.62
CA PHE A 50 -11.63 -4.60 4.19
C PHE A 50 -10.34 -5.24 3.66
N LEU A 51 -9.79 -6.23 4.37
CA LEU A 51 -8.51 -6.85 4.01
C LEU A 51 -8.60 -7.74 2.78
N ARG A 52 -9.77 -8.30 2.43
CA ARG A 52 -9.99 -9.14 1.24
C ARG A 52 -8.95 -10.27 1.13
N LEU A 53 -8.78 -11.03 2.22
CA LEU A 53 -7.76 -12.10 2.31
C LEU A 53 -8.04 -13.28 1.38
N ASP A 54 -9.30 -13.48 0.99
CA ASP A 54 -9.74 -14.39 -0.05
C ASP A 54 -9.12 -14.04 -1.41
N VAL A 55 -9.18 -12.76 -1.80
CA VAL A 55 -8.55 -12.25 -3.03
C VAL A 55 -7.03 -12.38 -2.94
N LEU A 56 -6.44 -12.03 -1.79
CA LEU A 56 -5.00 -12.18 -1.61
C LEU A 56 -4.58 -13.64 -1.78
N ARG A 57 -5.33 -14.60 -1.22
CA ARG A 57 -5.06 -16.03 -1.39
C ARG A 57 -5.15 -16.45 -2.86
N GLU A 58 -6.13 -15.98 -3.61
CA GLU A 58 -6.26 -16.23 -5.06
C GLU A 58 -5.02 -15.73 -5.82
N VAL A 59 -4.57 -14.51 -5.54
CA VAL A 59 -3.40 -13.91 -6.20
C VAL A 59 -2.12 -14.68 -5.85
N LEU A 60 -2.01 -15.16 -4.62
CA LEU A 60 -0.86 -15.93 -4.14
C LEU A 60 -0.87 -17.40 -4.61
N ASP A 61 -2.01 -17.93 -5.05
CA ASP A 61 -2.16 -19.31 -5.54
C ASP A 61 -1.60 -19.49 -6.96
N ARG A 62 -0.33 -19.11 -7.14
CA ARG A 62 0.44 -19.33 -8.37
C ARG A 62 1.63 -20.21 -8.07
N ARG A 63 1.80 -21.28 -8.84
CA ARG A 63 2.99 -22.13 -8.80
C ARG A 63 4.19 -21.36 -9.35
N VAL A 64 4.93 -20.72 -8.47
CA VAL A 64 6.16 -19.99 -8.80
C VAL A 64 7.37 -20.79 -8.31
N GLY A 65 8.35 -20.99 -9.18
CA GLY A 65 9.55 -21.80 -8.90
C GLY A 65 10.53 -21.18 -7.89
N GLN A 66 10.28 -19.96 -7.40
CA GLN A 66 11.11 -19.28 -6.41
C GLN A 66 10.27 -18.84 -5.21
N VAL A 67 10.36 -19.62 -4.13
CA VAL A 67 9.68 -19.38 -2.86
C VAL A 67 9.96 -17.96 -2.36
N GLY A 68 8.90 -17.20 -2.08
CA GLY A 68 8.99 -15.87 -1.47
C GLY A 68 9.31 -14.71 -2.42
N ARG A 69 9.79 -14.94 -3.65
CA ARG A 69 10.08 -13.82 -4.58
C ARG A 69 8.81 -13.20 -5.13
N TYR A 70 7.85 -14.04 -5.49
CA TYR A 70 6.57 -13.60 -6.04
C TYR A 70 5.74 -12.87 -4.99
N GLU A 71 5.65 -13.43 -3.79
CA GLU A 71 4.90 -12.88 -2.67
C GLU A 71 5.45 -11.50 -2.30
N ARG A 72 6.78 -11.35 -2.23
CA ARG A 72 7.42 -10.04 -2.02
C ARG A 72 7.09 -9.02 -3.12
N ALA A 73 6.93 -9.46 -4.38
CA ALA A 73 6.53 -8.57 -5.47
C ALA A 73 5.06 -8.16 -5.35
N VAL A 74 4.15 -9.12 -5.10
CA VAL A 74 2.72 -8.87 -4.86
C VAL A 74 2.52 -7.87 -3.72
N TYR A 75 3.12 -8.12 -2.55
CA TYR A 75 3.02 -7.17 -1.43
C TYR A 75 3.64 -5.81 -1.76
N GLY A 76 4.77 -5.81 -2.48
CA GLY A 76 5.46 -4.60 -2.90
C GLY A 76 4.60 -3.69 -3.77
N GLU A 77 3.96 -4.24 -4.80
CA GLU A 77 3.07 -3.50 -5.69
C GLU A 77 1.76 -3.11 -5.01
N ALA A 78 1.18 -3.98 -4.20
CA ALA A 78 -0.02 -3.67 -3.44
C ALA A 78 0.16 -2.46 -2.50
N PHE A 79 1.26 -2.43 -1.74
CA PHE A 79 1.54 -1.28 -0.86
C PHE A 79 1.95 -0.03 -1.65
N LYS A 80 2.48 -0.19 -2.86
CA LYS A 80 2.73 0.95 -3.75
C LYS A 80 1.42 1.59 -4.19
N VAL A 81 0.47 0.81 -4.68
CA VAL A 81 -0.87 1.29 -5.04
C VAL A 81 -1.55 1.92 -3.83
N LEU A 82 -1.49 1.29 -2.65
CA LEU A 82 -2.06 1.86 -1.43
C LEU A 82 -1.50 3.26 -1.10
N VAL A 83 -0.19 3.48 -1.30
CA VAL A 83 0.45 4.79 -1.11
C VAL A 83 0.04 5.78 -2.21
N GLU A 84 -0.09 5.33 -3.46
CA GLU A 84 -0.50 6.15 -4.60
C GLU A 84 -1.96 6.63 -4.47
N GLU A 85 -2.85 5.77 -3.99
CA GLU A 85 -4.23 6.10 -3.61
C GLU A 85 -4.32 6.90 -2.29
N GLY A 86 -3.19 7.18 -1.65
CA GLY A 86 -3.13 7.99 -0.44
C GLY A 86 -3.85 7.36 0.75
N PHE A 87 -3.82 6.04 0.87
CA PHE A 87 -4.47 5.25 1.91
C PHE A 87 -6.01 5.35 1.95
N ASP A 88 -6.62 5.96 0.92
CA ASP A 88 -8.07 6.11 0.79
C ASP A 88 -8.66 5.07 -0.16
N VAL A 89 -8.68 3.81 0.31
CA VAL A 89 -9.25 2.69 -0.45
C VAL A 89 -10.47 2.12 0.27
N PRO A 90 -11.51 1.70 -0.48
CA PRO A 90 -12.70 1.04 0.11
C PRO A 90 -12.36 -0.34 0.69
N ASN A 91 -11.42 -1.06 0.08
CA ASN A 91 -10.84 -2.31 0.54
C ASN A 91 -9.49 -2.56 -0.17
N MET A 92 -8.80 -3.64 0.22
CA MET A 92 -7.48 -3.99 -0.32
C MET A 92 -7.51 -4.74 -1.66
N GLU A 93 -8.67 -5.06 -2.24
CA GLU A 93 -8.75 -5.86 -3.47
C GLU A 93 -7.98 -5.23 -4.63
N GLN A 94 -8.15 -3.92 -4.86
CA GLN A 94 -7.42 -3.20 -5.91
C GLN A 94 -5.91 -3.20 -5.67
N CYS A 95 -5.47 -3.24 -4.41
CA CYS A 95 -4.07 -3.32 -4.07
C CYS A 95 -3.53 -4.74 -4.38
N TRP A 96 -4.26 -5.79 -4.03
CA TRP A 96 -3.85 -7.18 -4.32
C TRP A 96 -3.80 -7.51 -5.80
N ARG A 97 -4.66 -6.88 -6.61
CA ARG A 97 -4.68 -7.04 -8.06
C ARG A 97 -3.75 -6.06 -8.81
N ALA A 98 -2.89 -5.34 -8.09
CA ALA A 98 -1.88 -4.48 -8.70
C ALA A 98 -0.83 -5.34 -9.44
N GLU A 99 -0.66 -5.09 -10.74
CA GLU A 99 0.34 -5.74 -11.61
C GLU A 99 1.59 -4.88 -11.82
#